data_AF-F0ZB57-F1
#
_entry.id   AF-F0ZB57-F1
#
_cell.length_a   1.000
_cell.length_b   1.000
_cell.length_c   1.000
_cell.angle_alpha   90.00
_cell.angle_beta   90.00
_cell.angle_gamma   90.00
#
_symmetry.space_group_name_H-M   'P 1'
#
loop_
_entity.id
_entity.type
_entity.pdbx_description
1 polymer ?
#
loop_
_entity_poly.entity_id
_entity_poly.type
_entity_poly.pdbx_seq_one_letter_code
_entity_poly.pdbx_strand_id
1 'polypeptide(L)'
;TLPNTITTLTFCNDFKQVVLPGTLPNSLTTLTFGHYFNQVVLPGSLPNSLTTLTFGYCFNQVIPPGSLPNNLTTLTLSSCFNQVIPSGILPV
;
A
#
# COMPACT_ATOMS: atom_id res chain seq x y z
N THR A 1 -17.96 -1.61 5.49
CA THR A 1 -16.94 -2.22 4.61
C THR A 1 -17.05 -1.60 3.24
N LEU A 2 -15.94 -1.45 2.52
CA LEU A 2 -15.97 -0.91 1.16
C LEU A 2 -16.64 -1.92 0.20
N PRO A 3 -17.39 -1.46 -0.82
CA PRO A 3 -17.94 -2.35 -1.85
C PRO A 3 -16.87 -3.18 -2.57
N ASN A 4 -17.14 -4.46 -2.79
CA ASN A 4 -16.26 -5.40 -3.53
C ASN A 4 -16.25 -5.16 -5.05
N THR A 5 -16.77 -4.03 -5.51
CA THR A 5 -16.70 -3.58 -6.90
C THR A 5 -15.66 -2.48 -7.10
N ILE A 6 -15.10 -1.94 -6.02
CA ILE A 6 -14.09 -0.87 -6.10
C ILE A 6 -12.79 -1.45 -6.64
N THR A 7 -12.32 -0.91 -7.76
CA THR A 7 -11.04 -1.26 -8.37
C THR A 7 -9.96 -0.21 -8.09
N THR A 8 -10.36 1.03 -7.88
CA THR A 8 -9.45 2.15 -7.58
C THR A 8 -9.86 2.85 -6.30
N LEU A 9 -8.91 3.04 -5.39
CA LEU A 9 -9.12 3.77 -4.13
C LEU A 9 -8.00 4.79 -3.93
N THR A 10 -8.40 6.04 -3.68
CA THR A 10 -7.48 7.12 -3.35
C THR A 10 -7.90 7.74 -2.03
N PHE A 11 -6.97 7.75 -1.07
CA PHE A 11 -7.17 8.41 0.22
C PHE A 11 -6.80 9.89 0.14
N CYS A 12 -7.53 10.75 0.85
CA CYS A 12 -7.21 12.18 0.95
C CYS A 12 -5.90 12.42 1.72
N ASN A 13 -5.35 13.62 1.58
CA ASN A 13 -4.05 13.97 2.17
C ASN A 13 -3.96 13.74 3.68
N ASP A 14 -5.04 13.95 4.41
CA ASP A 14 -5.11 13.81 5.88
C ASP A 14 -5.41 12.39 6.37
N PHE A 15 -5.51 11.41 5.47
CA PHE A 15 -5.68 10.01 5.87
C PHE A 15 -4.40 9.49 6.55
N LYS A 16 -4.48 9.33 7.86
CA LYS A 16 -3.35 8.92 8.73
C LYS A 16 -3.60 7.61 9.46
N GLN A 17 -4.65 6.87 9.09
CA GLN A 17 -5.07 5.65 9.79
C GLN A 17 -4.36 4.40 9.25
N VAL A 18 -4.20 3.40 10.12
CA VAL A 18 -3.66 2.09 9.73
C VAL A 18 -4.68 1.36 8.85
N VAL A 19 -4.21 0.69 7.80
CA VAL A 19 -5.02 -0.23 7.01
C VAL A 19 -4.89 -1.62 7.62
N LEU A 20 -6.01 -2.19 8.08
CA LEU A 20 -6.03 -3.52 8.70
C LEU A 20 -6.31 -4.61 7.66
N PRO A 21 -5.83 -5.85 7.88
CA PRO A 21 -6.19 -7.00 7.04
C PRO A 21 -7.70 -7.15 6.84
N GLY A 22 -8.12 -7.42 5.61
CA GLY A 22 -9.53 -7.61 5.25
C GLY A 22 -10.38 -6.34 5.17
N THR A 23 -9.80 -5.14 5.33
CA THR A 23 -10.56 -3.87 5.22
C THR A 23 -10.68 -3.35 3.79
N LEU A 24 -9.71 -3.67 2.94
CA LEU A 24 -9.71 -3.31 1.52
C LEU A 24 -10.47 -4.37 0.70
N PRO A 25 -11.19 -3.97 -0.35
CA PRO A 25 -11.94 -4.92 -1.18
C PRO A 25 -11.00 -5.78 -2.03
N ASN A 26 -11.36 -7.06 -2.21
CA ASN A 26 -10.55 -8.00 -3.00
C ASN A 26 -10.50 -7.67 -4.50
N SER A 27 -11.33 -6.75 -4.98
CA SER A 27 -11.31 -6.24 -6.37
C SER A 27 -10.31 -5.10 -6.59
N LEU A 28 -9.67 -4.59 -5.54
CA LEU A 28 -8.85 -3.38 -5.63
C LEU A 28 -7.55 -3.63 -6.41
N THR A 29 -7.41 -2.98 -7.56
CA THR A 29 -6.23 -3.05 -8.41
C THR A 29 -5.28 -1.87 -8.21
N THR A 30 -5.82 -0.71 -7.82
CA THR A 30 -5.05 0.53 -7.67
C THR A 30 -5.33 1.19 -6.33
N LEU A 31 -4.27 1.44 -5.56
CA LEU A 31 -4.34 2.10 -4.26
C LEU A 31 -3.35 3.27 -4.20
N THR A 32 -3.88 4.45 -3.85
CA THR A 32 -3.07 5.66 -3.62
C THR A 32 -3.33 6.20 -2.21
N PHE A 33 -2.28 6.26 -1.41
CA PHE A 33 -2.31 6.91 -0.10
C PHE A 33 -2.06 8.42 -0.22
N GLY A 34 -2.76 9.19 0.62
CA GLY A 34 -2.62 10.65 0.65
C GLY A 34 -1.31 11.12 1.28
N HIS A 35 -0.99 12.41 1.09
CA HIS A 35 0.26 13.06 1.48
C HIS A 35 0.80 12.62 2.86
N TYR A 36 -0.02 12.70 3.91
CA TYR A 36 0.44 12.49 5.28
C TYR A 36 0.37 11.03 5.77
N PHE A 37 0.06 10.08 4.90
CA PHE A 37 0.09 8.67 5.28
C PHE A 37 1.52 8.23 5.59
N ASN A 38 1.76 7.78 6.83
CA ASN A 38 3.06 7.30 7.28
C ASN A 38 2.89 6.11 8.26
N GLN A 39 1.96 5.21 7.95
CA GLN A 39 1.69 4.01 8.76
C GLN A 39 2.35 2.79 8.14
N VAL A 40 2.76 1.83 8.98
CA VAL A 40 3.26 0.54 8.51
C VAL A 40 2.13 -0.22 7.81
N VAL A 41 2.43 -0.81 6.66
CA VAL A 41 1.54 -1.75 5.98
C VAL A 41 1.91 -3.16 6.45
N LEU A 42 0.99 -3.83 7.14
CA LEU A 42 1.22 -5.18 7.67
C LEU A 42 0.95 -6.26 6.61
N PRO A 43 1.57 -7.44 6.73
CA PRO A 43 1.23 -8.59 5.89
C PRO A 43 -0.28 -8.88 5.88
N GLY A 44 -0.82 -9.12 4.67
CA GLY A 44 -2.26 -9.34 4.47
C GLY A 44 -3.15 -8.09 4.52
N SER A 45 -2.58 -6.89 4.69
CA SER A 45 -3.36 -5.64 4.63
C SER A 45 -3.73 -5.23 3.21
N LEU A 46 -2.92 -5.62 2.22
CA LEU A 46 -3.15 -5.34 0.81
C LEU A 46 -3.77 -6.56 0.12
N PRO A 47 -4.78 -6.38 -0.75
CA PRO A 47 -5.38 -7.48 -1.48
C PRO A 47 -4.44 -8.01 -2.58
N ASN A 48 -4.50 -9.32 -2.84
CA ASN A 48 -3.65 -9.98 -3.85
C ASN A 48 -3.90 -9.51 -5.30
N SER A 49 -5.02 -8.83 -5.55
CA SER A 49 -5.37 -8.24 -6.84
C SER A 49 -4.67 -6.90 -7.11
N LEU A 50 -4.01 -6.31 -6.10
CA LEU A 50 -3.39 -5.01 -6.23
C LEU A 50 -2.19 -5.06 -7.17
N THR A 51 -2.25 -4.26 -8.24
CA THR A 51 -1.18 -4.15 -9.25
C THR A 51 -0.45 -2.83 -9.16
N THR A 52 -1.08 -1.79 -8.62
CA THR A 52 -0.49 -0.46 -8.46
C THR A 52 -0.66 0.05 -7.04
N LEU A 53 0.46 0.41 -6.41
CA LEU A 53 0.51 1.01 -5.07
C LEU A 53 1.34 2.28 -5.09
N THR A 54 0.73 3.38 -4.66
CA THR A 54 1.39 4.67 -4.50
C THR A 54 1.32 5.11 -3.04
N PHE A 55 2.47 5.27 -2.40
CA PHE A 55 2.58 5.83 -1.06
C PHE A 55 2.59 7.36 -1.09
N GLY A 56 2.07 7.98 -0.02
CA GLY A 56 2.06 9.42 0.17
C GLY A 56 3.45 9.99 0.44
N TYR A 57 3.62 11.31 0.23
CA TYR A 57 4.92 11.97 0.32
C TYR A 57 5.61 11.84 1.70
N CYS A 58 4.86 11.74 2.81
CA CYS A 58 5.46 11.55 4.14
C CYS A 58 5.81 10.09 4.49
N PHE A 59 5.54 9.12 3.62
CA PHE A 59 5.78 7.71 3.92
C PHE A 59 7.27 7.41 4.04
N ASN A 60 7.71 6.96 5.21
CA ASN A 60 9.09 6.58 5.50
C ASN A 60 9.15 5.40 6.49
N GLN A 61 8.27 4.41 6.33
CA GLN A 61 8.22 3.21 7.16
C GLN A 61 8.93 2.04 6.48
N VAL A 62 9.52 1.15 7.27
CA VAL A 62 10.03 -0.13 6.76
C VAL A 62 8.88 -0.93 6.18
N ILE A 63 9.11 -1.60 5.04
CA ILE A 63 8.15 -2.51 4.41
C ILE A 63 8.47 -3.94 4.90
N PRO A 64 7.62 -4.55 5.75
CA PRO A 64 7.88 -5.90 6.25
C PRO A 64 7.75 -6.96 5.14
N PRO A 65 8.49 -8.09 5.24
CA PRO A 65 8.30 -9.23 4.35
C PRO A 65 6.83 -9.68 4.25
N GLY A 66 6.37 -9.97 3.03
CA GLY A 66 4.99 -10.40 2.78
C GLY A 66 3.93 -9.29 2.83
N SER A 67 4.33 -8.03 2.98
CA SER A 67 3.39 -6.89 2.99
C SER A 67 3.00 -6.41 1.60
N LEU A 68 3.83 -6.66 0.59
CA LEU A 68 3.53 -6.36 -0.80
C LEU A 68 2.94 -7.62 -1.49
N PRO A 69 1.84 -7.49 -2.26
CA PRO A 69 1.29 -8.61 -2.99
C PRO A 69 2.17 -8.98 -4.19
N ASN A 70 2.24 -10.28 -4.51
CA ASN A 70 3.11 -10.81 -5.57
C ASN A 70 2.77 -10.26 -6.97
N ASN A 71 1.53 -9.84 -7.21
CA ASN A 71 1.08 -9.31 -8.50
C ASN A 71 1.34 -7.80 -8.67
N LEU A 72 1.99 -7.16 -7.70
CA LEU A 72 2.24 -5.72 -7.74
C LEU A 72 3.28 -5.40 -8.81
N THR A 73 2.87 -4.69 -9.86
CA THR A 73 3.75 -4.34 -10.98
C THR A 73 4.29 -2.93 -10.88
N THR A 74 3.61 -2.06 -10.13
CA THR A 74 3.99 -0.66 -9.93
C THR A 74 3.98 -0.33 -8.46
N LEU A 75 5.15 0.00 -7.92
CA LEU A 75 5.35 0.52 -6.58
C LEU A 75 5.95 1.93 -6.67
N THR A 76 5.23 2.92 -6.17
CA THR A 76 5.73 4.30 -6.06
C THR A 76 5.96 4.63 -4.59
N LEU A 77 7.22 4.88 -4.24
CA LEU A 77 7.65 5.35 -2.92
C LEU A 77 7.81 6.88 -2.93
N SER A 78 7.76 7.47 -1.74
CA SER A 78 7.91 8.91 -1.57
C SER A 78 9.36 9.36 -1.78
N SER A 79 9.57 10.64 -2.09
CA SER A 79 10.91 11.25 -2.08
C SER A 79 11.52 11.34 -0.67
N CYS A 80 10.70 11.17 0.39
CA CYS A 80 11.15 11.13 1.77
C CYS A 80 11.49 9.71 2.25
N PHE A 81 11.27 8.69 1.43
CA PHE A 81 11.55 7.31 1.80
C PHE A 81 13.06 7.08 1.89
N ASN A 82 13.52 6.73 3.08
CA ASN A 82 14.93 6.51 3.41
C ASN A 82 15.09 5.27 4.29
N GLN A 83 14.36 4.20 3.97
CA GLN A 83 14.48 2.91 4.64
C GLN A 83 15.19 1.91 3.73
N VAL A 84 15.88 0.94 4.35
CA VAL A 84 16.45 -0.18 3.61
C VAL A 84 15.31 -1.00 2.99
N ILE A 85 15.52 -1.43 1.74
CA ILE A 85 14.67 -2.42 1.07
C ILE A 85 15.42 -3.76 1.13
N PRO A 86 15.01 -4.70 2.01
CA PRO A 86 15.62 -6.02 2.04
C PRO A 86 15.44 -6.77 0.72
N SER A 87 16.38 -7.68 0.42
CA SER A 87 16.27 -8.57 -0.73
C SER A 87 14.99 -9.43 -0.64
N GLY A 88 14.34 -9.67 -1.77
CA GLY A 88 13.13 -10.49 -1.86
C GLY A 88 11.83 -9.83 -1.39
N ILE A 89 11.85 -8.53 -1.07
CA ILE A 89 10.65 -7.76 -0.72
C ILE A 89 9.91 -7.25 -1.95
N LEU A 90 10.65 -6.86 -2.98
CA LEU A 90 10.06 -6.36 -4.20
C LEU A 90 9.39 -7.51 -4.96
N PRO A 91 8.19 -7.29 -5.52
CA PRO A 91 7.55 -8.24 -6.42
C PRO A 91 8.48 -8.57 -7.60
N VAL A 92 8.49 -9.82 -8.02
CA VAL A 92 9.25 -10.33 -9.17
C VAL A 92 8.33 -10.65 -10.33
#